data_AF-A0A2E9QI39-F1
#
_entry.id   AF-A0A2E9QI39-F1
#
_cell.length_a   1.000
_cell.length_b   1.000
_cell.length_c   1.000
_cell.angle_alpha   90.00
_cell.angle_beta   90.00
_cell.angle_gamma   90.00
#
_symmetry.space_group_name_H-M   'P 1'
#
loop_
_entity.id
_entity.type
_entity.pdbx_description
1 polymer ?
#
loop_
_entity_poly.entity_id
_entity_poly.type
_entity_poly.pdbx_seq_one_letter_code
_entity_poly.pdbx_strand_id
1 'polypeptide(L)'
;MEDYLTIPHHFTANIGKRRSFFEFGLGGTMLSGKTTWPYILYGIIGYRFQPLQSNKFNFRIYLQPPIPIRKLKKPVDNDFPHPDILYIPFGVSVGYSI
;
A
#
# COMPACT_ATOMS: atom_id res chain seq x y z
N MET A 1 13.19 0.15 23.73
CA MET A 1 12.52 -0.10 22.43
C MET A 1 11.10 0.38 22.65
N GLU A 2 10.70 1.44 21.96
CA GLU A 2 9.32 1.90 22.07
C GLU A 2 8.51 1.13 21.03
N ASP A 3 7.50 0.40 21.49
CA ASP A 3 6.70 -0.43 20.62
C ASP A 3 5.72 0.46 19.86
N TYR A 4 5.78 0.38 18.53
CA TYR A 4 4.80 1.01 17.65
C TYR A 4 3.72 0.00 17.31
N LEU A 5 2.47 0.32 17.62
CA LEU A 5 1.34 -0.42 17.08
C LEU A 5 0.96 0.20 15.74
N THR A 6 0.99 -0.61 14.69
CA THR A 6 0.65 -0.18 13.33
C THR A 6 -0.61 -0.90 12.86
N ILE A 7 -1.59 -0.14 12.38
CA ILE A 7 -2.86 -0.67 11.86
C ILE A 7 -2.99 -0.24 10.39
N PRO A 8 -2.57 -1.09 9.45
CA PRO A 8 -2.74 -0.83 8.03
C PRO A 8 -4.19 -1.08 7.61
N HIS A 9 -4.74 -0.20 6.78
CA HIS A 9 -6.02 -0.35 6.11
C HIS A 9 -5.88 0.10 4.66
N HIS A 10 -6.62 -0.51 3.75
CA HIS A 10 -6.64 -0.08 2.37
C HIS A 10 -7.97 -0.39 1.70
N PHE A 11 -8.27 0.41 0.69
CA PHE A 11 -9.40 0.22 -0.19
C PHE A 11 -8.92 0.29 -1.64
N THR A 12 -9.21 -0.75 -2.40
CA THR A 12 -8.74 -0.93 -3.77
C THR A 12 -9.89 -1.34 -4.68
N ALA A 13 -9.98 -0.69 -5.83
CA ALA A 13 -10.81 -1.10 -6.94
C ALA A 13 -9.96 -1.81 -7.99
N ASN A 14 -10.59 -2.76 -8.68
CA ASN A 14 -9.95 -3.53 -9.75
C ASN A 14 -10.76 -3.36 -11.04
N ILE A 15 -10.09 -2.97 -12.12
CA ILE A 15 -10.68 -2.89 -13.46
C ILE A 15 -9.90 -3.77 -14.43
N GLY A 16 -10.59 -4.60 -15.18
CA GLY A 16 -9.91 -5.55 -16.05
C GLY A 16 -10.86 -6.44 -16.82
N LYS A 17 -10.29 -7.24 -17.72
CA LYS A 17 -11.04 -8.20 -18.53
C LYS A 17 -10.34 -9.55 -18.51
N ARG A 18 -11.14 -10.62 -18.44
CA ARG A 18 -10.67 -12.02 -18.40
C ARG A 18 -9.76 -12.28 -17.21
N ARG A 19 -8.44 -12.37 -17.44
CA ARG A 19 -7.45 -12.80 -16.45
C ARG A 19 -6.61 -11.66 -15.91
N SER A 20 -6.72 -10.46 -16.48
CA SER A 20 -5.84 -9.33 -16.19
C SER A 20 -6.65 -8.17 -15.64
N PHE A 21 -6.28 -7.73 -14.44
CA PHE A 21 -6.91 -6.64 -13.71
C PHE A 21 -5.86 -5.61 -13.32
N PHE A 22 -6.13 -4.36 -13.65
CA PHE A 22 -5.44 -3.23 -13.06
C PHE A 22 -6.10 -2.88 -11.74
N GLU A 23 -5.26 -2.63 -10.74
CA GLU A 23 -5.67 -2.28 -9.40
C GLU A 23 -5.28 -0.84 -9.12
N PHE A 24 -6.21 -0.09 -8.54
CA PHE A 24 -5.97 1.26 -8.06
C PHE A 24 -6.72 1.47 -6.75
N GLY A 25 -6.13 2.20 -5.83
CA GLY A 25 -6.70 2.38 -4.51
C GLY A 25 -5.98 3.39 -3.66
N LEU A 26 -6.46 3.52 -2.44
CA LEU A 26 -5.86 4.30 -1.38
C LEU A 26 -5.73 3.41 -0.16
N GLY A 27 -4.60 3.52 0.54
CA GLY A 27 -4.41 2.89 1.83
C GLY A 27 -3.78 3.85 2.80
N GLY A 28 -3.90 3.51 4.07
CA GLY A 28 -3.21 4.24 5.11
C GLY A 28 -2.80 3.30 6.23
N THR A 29 -1.81 3.73 6.99
CA THR A 29 -1.37 3.03 8.20
C THR A 29 -1.48 3.99 9.36
N MET A 30 -2.33 3.63 10.33
CA MET A 30 -2.38 4.31 11.63
C MET A 30 -1.21 3.84 12.49
N LEU A 31 -0.53 4.78 13.12
CA LEU A 31 0.60 4.54 14.00
C LEU A 31 0.22 5.03 15.40
N SER A 32 0.29 4.14 16.39
CA SER A 32 0.09 4.46 17.81
C SER A 32 1.39 4.20 18.58
N GLY A 33 1.86 5.20 19.33
CA GLY A 33 3.16 5.21 20.02
C GLY A 33 3.70 6.63 20.17
N LYS A 34 4.99 6.78 20.54
CA LYS A 34 5.65 8.10 20.50
C LYS A 34 6.01 8.46 19.06
N THR A 35 5.02 8.93 18.32
CA THR A 35 5.23 9.53 17.01
C THR A 35 4.55 10.89 16.95
N THR A 36 5.21 11.82 16.28
CA THR A 36 4.60 13.10 15.94
C THR A 36 3.62 12.95 14.76
N TRP A 37 3.70 11.84 14.01
CA TRP A 37 3.06 11.61 12.71
C TRP A 37 2.25 10.29 12.77
N PRO A 38 1.04 10.29 13.36
CA PRO A 38 0.29 9.07 13.67
C PRO A 38 -0.40 8.42 12.45
N TYR A 39 -0.17 8.92 11.23
CA TYR A 39 -0.87 8.43 10.04
C TYR A 39 -0.02 8.59 8.77
N ILE A 40 0.12 7.49 8.03
CA ILE A 40 0.75 7.46 6.70
C ILE A 40 -0.34 7.17 5.68
N LEU A 41 -0.50 8.03 4.66
CA LEU A 41 -1.39 7.79 3.51
C LEU A 41 -0.55 7.39 2.29
N TYR A 42 -1.01 6.41 1.53
CA TYR A 42 -0.38 5.97 0.30
C TYR A 42 -1.43 5.65 -0.76
N GLY A 43 -1.08 5.91 -2.02
CA GLY A 43 -1.81 5.36 -3.15
C GLY A 43 -1.50 3.87 -3.27
N ILE A 44 -2.36 3.11 -3.94
CA ILE A 44 -2.08 1.74 -4.35
C ILE A 44 -2.30 1.68 -5.85
N ILE A 45 -1.30 1.22 -6.59
CA ILE A 45 -1.43 0.91 -8.01
C ILE A 45 -0.83 -0.45 -8.22
N GLY A 46 -1.56 -1.35 -8.86
CA GLY A 46 -1.11 -2.71 -9.03
C GLY A 46 -1.62 -3.37 -10.31
N TYR A 47 -1.05 -4.53 -10.59
CA TYR A 47 -1.51 -5.44 -11.60
C TYR A 47 -1.79 -6.78 -10.96
N ARG A 48 -3.01 -7.26 -11.12
CA ARG A 48 -3.48 -8.54 -10.63
C ARG A 48 -3.85 -9.43 -11.80
N PHE A 49 -3.27 -10.63 -11.81
CA PHE A 49 -3.71 -11.70 -12.68
C PHE A 49 -4.54 -12.69 -11.89
N GLN A 50 -5.82 -12.75 -12.19
CA GLN A 50 -6.76 -13.65 -11.56
C GLN A 50 -7.38 -14.56 -12.62
N PRO A 51 -7.01 -15.84 -12.66
CA PRO A 51 -7.64 -16.80 -13.53
C PRO A 51 -9.06 -17.14 -13.03
N LEU A 52 -10.04 -17.02 -13.92
CA LEU A 52 -11.47 -17.14 -13.59
C LEU A 52 -11.98 -18.58 -13.42
N GLN A 53 -11.27 -19.61 -13.91
CA GLN A 53 -11.86 -20.97 -13.95
C GLN A 53 -10.88 -22.14 -14.13
N SER A 54 -9.78 -21.98 -14.87
CA SER A 54 -8.92 -23.13 -15.28
C SER A 54 -7.51 -23.10 -14.69
N ASN A 55 -6.95 -21.92 -14.43
CA ASN A 55 -5.70 -21.81 -13.70
C ASN A 55 -6.07 -21.45 -12.26
N LYS A 56 -5.53 -22.15 -11.27
CA LYS A 56 -5.83 -21.88 -9.86
C LYS A 56 -4.91 -20.81 -9.27
N PHE A 57 -3.97 -20.29 -10.05
CA PHE A 57 -2.90 -19.41 -9.60
C PHE A 57 -3.21 -17.91 -9.81
N ASN A 58 -3.31 -17.16 -8.72
CA ASN A 58 -3.46 -15.70 -8.70
C ASN A 58 -2.10 -15.07 -8.41
N PHE A 59 -1.73 -14.00 -9.13
CA PHE A 59 -0.61 -13.16 -8.75
C PHE A 59 -1.01 -11.69 -8.74
N ARG A 60 -0.41 -10.92 -7.86
CA ARG A 60 -0.63 -9.48 -7.68
C ARG A 60 0.70 -8.81 -7.42
N ILE A 61 1.01 -7.79 -8.19
CA ILE A 61 2.17 -6.91 -7.96
C ILE A 61 1.58 -5.53 -7.73
N TYR A 62 1.96 -4.87 -6.64
CA TYR A 62 1.42 -3.56 -6.30
C TYR A 62 2.52 -2.63 -5.78
N LEU A 63 2.35 -1.35 -6.09
CA LEU A 63 3.15 -0.24 -5.62
C LEU A 63 2.29 0.61 -4.69
N GLN A 64 2.92 1.11 -3.63
CA GLN A 64 2.29 1.95 -2.62
C GLN A 64 2.99 3.30 -2.52
N PRO A 65 2.88 4.19 -3.54
CA PRO A 65 3.51 5.49 -3.47
C PRO A 65 2.95 6.29 -2.28
N PRO A 66 3.80 6.82 -1.38
CA PRO A 66 3.33 7.64 -0.28
C PRO A 66 2.71 8.92 -0.84
N ILE A 67 1.55 9.30 -0.32
CA ILE A 67 0.88 10.54 -0.69
C ILE A 67 1.17 11.55 0.42
N PRO A 68 1.99 12.59 0.17
CA PRO A 68 2.22 13.63 1.15
C PRO A 68 0.90 14.38 1.38
N ILE A 69 0.33 14.21 2.57
CA ILE A 69 -0.92 14.88 2.96
C ILE A 69 -0.67 16.40 3.19
N ARG A 70 0.59 16.83 3.26
CA ARG A 70 0.98 18.22 3.53
C ARG A 70 1.61 18.90 2.31
N LYS A 71 0.82 19.73 1.62
CA LYS A 71 1.32 20.92 0.90
C LYS A 71 1.41 22.17 1.81
N LEU A 72 1.54 21.99 3.13
CA LEU A 72 1.40 23.09 4.12
C LEU A 72 2.43 23.04 5.26
N LYS A 73 3.69 22.78 4.95
CA LYS A 73 4.88 23.41 5.57
C LYS A 73 6.12 22.88 4.84
N LYS A 74 6.97 23.82 4.40
CA LYS A 74 8.23 23.71 3.64
C LYS A 74 8.81 22.29 3.41
N PRO A 75 9.24 21.97 2.18
CA PRO A 75 10.02 20.78 1.92
C PRO A 75 11.35 20.95 2.66
N VAL A 76 11.59 20.11 3.65
CA VAL A 76 12.91 19.95 4.26
C VAL A 76 13.36 18.56 3.83
N ASP A 77 14.57 18.50 3.30
CA ASP A 77 15.14 17.35 2.62
C ASP A 77 14.90 16.05 3.41
N ASN A 78 14.40 15.03 2.70
CA ASN A 78 13.98 13.70 3.20
C ASN A 78 12.50 13.56 3.65
N ASP A 79 11.55 13.93 2.79
CA ASP A 79 10.11 13.63 2.92
C ASP A 79 9.81 12.10 2.72
N PHE A 80 10.45 11.25 3.50
CA PHE A 80 9.89 9.94 3.81
C PHE A 80 8.77 10.14 4.84
N PRO A 81 7.61 9.47 4.71
CA PRO A 81 6.41 9.79 5.47
C PRO A 81 6.52 9.53 6.98
N HIS A 82 7.66 9.06 7.49
CA HIS A 82 7.95 8.97 8.91
C HIS A 82 9.48 8.90 9.13
N PRO A 83 10.08 9.70 10.03
CA PRO A 83 11.55 9.74 10.23
C PRO A 83 12.12 8.44 10.80
N ASP A 84 11.34 7.73 11.61
CA ASP A 84 11.82 6.56 12.35
C ASP A 84 11.32 5.20 11.80
N ILE A 85 10.65 5.19 10.63
CA ILE A 85 10.06 3.95 10.07
C ILE A 85 10.59 3.71 8.65
N LEU A 86 11.14 2.51 8.44
CA LEU A 86 11.45 2.03 7.11
C LEU A 86 10.15 1.72 6.35
N TYR A 87 9.90 2.43 5.26
CA TYR A 87 8.73 2.23 4.40
C TYR A 87 9.14 1.61 3.06
N ILE A 88 8.56 0.45 2.73
CA ILE A 88 8.83 -0.28 1.48
C ILE A 88 7.58 -0.18 0.59
N PRO A 89 7.60 0.65 -0.48
CA PRO A 89 6.42 0.99 -1.27
C PRO A 89 6.12 -0.02 -2.38
N PHE A 90 6.46 -1.30 -2.21
CA PHE A 90 6.18 -2.34 -3.20
C PHE A 90 5.87 -3.67 -2.53
N GLY A 91 5.05 -4.48 -3.18
CA GLY A 91 4.70 -5.80 -2.70
C GLY A 91 4.29 -6.74 -3.82
N VAL A 92 4.47 -8.02 -3.56
CA VAL A 92 4.04 -9.12 -4.43
C VAL A 92 3.21 -10.08 -3.58
N SER A 93 2.09 -10.53 -4.13
CA SER A 93 1.22 -11.52 -3.52
C SER A 93 0.94 -12.63 -4.54
N VAL A 94 1.07 -13.87 -4.09
CA VAL A 94 0.70 -15.06 -4.85
C VAL A 94 -0.38 -15.82 -4.09
N GLY A 95 -1.31 -16.40 -4.81
CA GLY A 95 -2.40 -17.17 -4.22
C GLY A 95 -2.74 -18.38 -5.08
N TYR A 96 -3.15 -19.47 -4.44
CA TYR A 96 -3.66 -20.64 -5.12
C TYR A 96 -5.08 -20.92 -4.64
N SER A 97 -6.02 -20.95 -5.57
CA SER A 97 -7.42 -21.31 -5.32
C SER A 97 -7.55 -22.82 -5.35
N ILE A 98 -7.77 -23.45 -4.19
CA ILE A 98 -7.99 -24.90 -4.09
C ILE A 98 -9.34 -25.26 -4.72
#